data_AF-A0A3A5M7Z2-F1
#
_entry.id   AF-A0A3A5M7Z2-F1
#
_cell.length_a   1.000
_cell.length_b   1.000
_cell.length_c   1.000
_cell.angle_alpha   90.00
_cell.angle_beta   90.00
_cell.angle_gamma   90.00
#
_symmetry.space_group_name_H-M   'P 1'
#
loop_
_entity.id
_entity.type
_entity.pdbx_description
1 polymer ?
#
loop_
_entity_poly.entity_id
_entity_poly.type
_entity_poly.pdbx_seq_one_letter_code
_entity_poly.pdbx_strand_id
1 'polypeptide(L)'
;MTEHPAPAVAPLLIACSHGTDNAQGRREIDAVRAGISALRPEIDVVEAYVDVQEPDLVDVIASLPPGRTAVIVPLLLSVGYHVKVDIARTAASRPGTVSALPLGPDPRLAQVLQQRLVEAGVADDDAVVIAAAGSSDACAAEDVAEVQAVLGELRTGLVRPGFGSKASPSVPEAVAAYRSGDRQPSVALASYLLAPGYFHDQLGKAGADVVSAPLLPNPVIAEIALSRYDDAVARAQGSSLDAAPCPRPCRALVSTCVRSGSAQTV
;
A
#
# COMPACT_ATOMS: atom_id res chain seq x y z
N MET A 1 45.36 13.81 -13.65
CA MET A 1 44.06 14.45 -13.42
C MET A 1 43.07 13.33 -13.16
N THR A 2 42.82 13.01 -11.90
CA THR A 2 41.81 12.02 -11.49
C THR A 2 40.46 12.72 -11.56
N GLU A 3 39.68 12.46 -12.61
CA GLU A 3 38.26 12.83 -12.65
C GLU A 3 37.58 12.19 -11.44
N HIS A 4 37.09 13.02 -10.52
CA HIS A 4 36.10 12.58 -9.55
C HIS A 4 34.80 12.33 -10.33
N PRO A 5 34.20 11.13 -10.27
CA PRO A 5 32.88 10.94 -10.83
C PRO A 5 31.92 11.93 -10.16
N ALA A 6 31.11 12.62 -10.97
CA ALA A 6 30.05 13.47 -10.46
C ALA A 6 29.19 12.68 -9.47
N PRO A 7 28.70 13.31 -8.38
CA PRO A 7 27.84 12.61 -7.42
C PRO A 7 26.66 11.98 -8.18
N ALA A 8 26.44 10.69 -7.96
CA ALA A 8 25.36 9.97 -8.62
C ALA A 8 24.03 10.63 -8.24
N VAL A 9 23.30 11.13 -9.23
CA VAL A 9 21.98 11.73 -9.04
C VAL A 9 21.04 10.66 -8.49
N ALA A 10 20.28 11.00 -7.44
CA ALA A 10 19.29 10.09 -6.87
C ALA A 10 18.30 9.64 -7.96
N PRO A 11 17.95 8.33 -8.02
CA PRO A 11 16.90 7.85 -8.90
C PRO A 11 15.62 8.69 -8.74
N LEU A 12 14.97 9.00 -9.85
CA LEU A 12 13.70 9.72 -9.81
C LEU A 12 12.61 8.80 -9.21
N LEU A 13 11.77 9.33 -8.32
CA LEU A 13 10.67 8.59 -7.72
C LEU A 13 9.39 8.82 -8.52
N ILE A 14 8.86 7.76 -9.13
CA ILE A 14 7.55 7.77 -9.79
C ILE A 14 6.52 7.28 -8.77
N ALA A 15 5.75 8.20 -8.19
CA ALA A 15 4.68 7.91 -7.26
C ALA A 15 3.45 7.43 -8.04
N CYS A 16 3.33 6.11 -8.18
CA CYS A 16 2.35 5.50 -9.07
C CYS A 16 1.13 5.04 -8.29
N SER A 17 -0.03 5.66 -8.52
CA SER A 17 -1.30 5.27 -7.88
C SER A 17 -2.25 4.61 -8.88
N HIS A 18 -3.34 4.01 -8.40
CA HIS A 18 -4.39 3.51 -9.28
C HIS A 18 -5.09 4.63 -10.06
N GLY A 19 -5.13 5.84 -9.51
CA GLY A 19 -6.01 6.91 -10.00
C GLY A 19 -7.45 6.76 -9.50
N THR A 20 -8.15 7.89 -9.40
CA THR A 20 -9.54 8.01 -8.95
C THR A 20 -10.24 9.18 -9.64
N ASP A 21 -11.54 9.09 -9.85
CA ASP A 21 -12.40 10.20 -10.28
C ASP A 21 -12.85 11.10 -9.11
N ASN A 22 -12.62 10.67 -7.86
CA ASN A 22 -12.96 11.43 -6.67
C ASN A 22 -11.99 12.60 -6.45
N ALA A 23 -12.51 13.82 -6.47
CA ALA A 23 -11.69 15.03 -6.31
C ALA A 23 -10.98 15.14 -4.96
N GLN A 24 -11.58 14.65 -3.87
CA GLN A 24 -10.89 14.59 -2.57
C GLN A 24 -9.79 13.53 -2.61
N GLY A 25 -10.08 12.34 -3.16
CA GLY A 25 -9.10 11.28 -3.32
C GLY A 25 -7.85 11.72 -4.08
N ARG A 26 -8.03 12.49 -5.17
CA ARG A 26 -6.91 13.10 -5.91
C ARG A 26 -6.06 14.00 -5.03
N ARG A 27 -6.70 14.94 -4.31
CA ARG A 27 -6.00 15.86 -3.39
C ARG A 27 -5.21 15.13 -2.31
N GLU A 28 -5.73 14.04 -1.76
CA GLU A 28 -5.04 13.24 -0.74
C GLU A 28 -3.79 12.55 -1.32
N ILE A 29 -3.86 12.00 -2.53
CA ILE A 29 -2.71 11.39 -3.20
C ILE A 29 -1.65 12.46 -3.56
N ASP A 30 -2.07 13.64 -3.99
CA ASP A 30 -1.16 14.77 -4.22
C ASP A 30 -0.49 15.23 -2.93
N ALA A 31 -1.20 15.20 -1.80
CA ALA A 31 -0.63 15.50 -0.50
C ALA A 31 0.42 14.45 -0.06
N VAL A 32 0.25 13.17 -0.41
CA VAL A 32 1.29 12.16 -0.20
C VAL A 32 2.55 12.49 -1.00
N ARG A 33 2.41 12.85 -2.28
CA ARG A 33 3.55 13.26 -3.12
C ARG A 33 4.26 14.48 -2.55
N ALA A 34 3.51 15.51 -2.16
CA ALA A 34 4.06 16.70 -1.52
C ALA A 34 4.80 16.35 -0.21
N GLY A 35 4.26 15.41 0.58
CA GLY A 35 4.90 14.89 1.78
C GLY A 35 6.22 14.18 1.49
N ILE A 36 6.28 13.34 0.44
CA ILE A 36 7.52 12.69 -0.01
C ILE A 36 8.57 13.75 -0.38
N SER A 37 8.19 14.74 -1.21
CA SER A 37 9.10 15.83 -1.61
C SER A 37 9.57 16.69 -0.44
N ALA A 38 8.72 16.92 0.57
CA ALA A 38 9.09 17.66 1.77
C ALA A 38 10.08 16.88 2.65
N LEU A 39 9.90 15.56 2.77
CA LEU A 39 10.77 14.68 3.55
C LEU A 39 12.12 14.43 2.86
N ARG A 40 12.17 14.43 1.51
CA ARG A 40 13.37 14.19 0.71
C ARG A 40 13.48 15.18 -0.45
N PRO A 41 13.86 16.45 -0.17
CA PRO A 41 13.92 17.51 -1.19
C PRO A 41 14.92 17.25 -2.33
N GLU A 42 15.87 16.33 -2.13
CA GLU A 42 16.86 15.94 -3.12
C GLU A 42 16.35 14.90 -4.14
N ILE A 43 15.15 14.33 -3.94
CA ILE A 43 14.54 13.36 -4.85
C ILE A 43 13.54 14.08 -5.75
N ASP A 44 13.73 13.94 -7.06
CA ASP A 44 12.70 14.33 -8.03
C ASP A 44 11.52 13.37 -7.91
N VAL A 45 10.32 13.88 -7.60
CA VAL A 45 9.08 13.11 -7.45
C VAL A 45 8.10 13.47 -8.56
N VAL A 46 7.64 12.48 -9.31
CA VAL A 46 6.60 12.66 -10.35
C VAL A 46 5.40 11.75 -10.08
N GLU A 47 4.22 12.15 -10.53
CA GLU A 47 3.05 11.28 -10.56
C GLU A 47 3.09 10.32 -11.75
N ALA A 48 2.42 9.20 -11.55
CA ALA A 48 1.93 8.36 -12.63
C ALA A 48 0.67 7.63 -12.17
N TYR A 49 -0.12 7.17 -13.12
CA TYR A 49 -1.31 6.38 -12.84
C TYR A 49 -1.33 5.12 -13.70
N VAL A 50 -1.87 4.02 -13.16
CA VAL A 50 -2.08 2.79 -13.94
C VAL A 50 -3.49 2.72 -14.55
N ASP A 51 -4.39 3.60 -14.13
CA ASP A 51 -5.78 3.69 -14.60
C ASP A 51 -6.36 5.06 -14.25
N VAL A 52 -7.57 5.37 -14.75
CA VAL A 52 -8.48 6.48 -14.41
C VAL A 52 -7.96 7.91 -14.65
N GLN A 53 -6.67 8.15 -14.46
CA GLN A 53 -6.01 9.45 -14.45
C GLN A 53 -4.82 9.47 -15.39
N GLU A 54 -4.48 10.67 -15.82
CA GLU A 54 -3.27 10.97 -16.58
C GLU A 54 -2.31 11.76 -15.67
N PRO A 55 -0.99 11.63 -15.87
CA PRO A 55 -0.32 10.88 -16.93
C PRO A 55 -0.25 9.36 -16.65
N ASP A 56 -0.51 8.54 -17.67
CA ASP A 56 -0.30 7.09 -17.63
C ASP A 56 1.17 6.72 -17.37
N LEU A 57 1.39 5.66 -16.60
CA LEU A 57 2.72 5.19 -16.21
C LEU A 57 3.63 4.89 -17.41
N VAL A 58 3.10 4.33 -18.50
CA VAL A 58 3.87 4.03 -19.71
C VAL A 58 4.41 5.32 -20.32
N ASP A 59 3.57 6.34 -20.41
CA ASP A 59 3.94 7.64 -20.98
C ASP A 59 4.95 8.38 -20.10
N VAL A 60 4.78 8.34 -18.77
CA VAL A 60 5.77 8.90 -17.84
C VAL A 60 7.13 8.26 -18.03
N ILE A 61 7.21 6.92 -18.09
CA ILE A 61 8.48 6.20 -18.29
C ILE A 61 9.10 6.51 -19.66
N ALA A 62 8.29 6.57 -20.72
CA ALA A 62 8.75 6.90 -22.06
C ALA A 62 9.31 8.33 -22.14
N SER A 63 8.77 9.27 -21.36
CA SER A 63 9.20 10.67 -21.32
C SER A 63 10.52 10.90 -20.56
N LEU A 64 11.01 9.92 -19.79
CA LEU A 64 12.21 10.09 -18.97
C LEU A 64 13.48 10.31 -19.83
N PRO A 65 14.34 11.30 -19.49
CA PRO A 65 15.58 11.55 -20.23
C PRO A 65 16.49 10.31 -20.32
N PRO A 66 17.21 10.09 -21.43
CA PRO A 66 18.14 8.96 -21.56
C PRO A 66 19.14 8.90 -20.39
N GLY A 67 19.37 7.70 -19.85
CA GLY A 67 20.28 7.50 -18.72
C GLY A 67 19.73 7.90 -17.35
N ARG A 68 18.56 8.55 -17.27
CA ARG A 68 17.91 8.81 -15.97
C ARG A 68 17.39 7.52 -15.37
N THR A 69 17.89 7.19 -14.19
CA THR A 69 17.40 6.07 -13.36
C THR A 69 16.13 6.47 -12.63
N ALA A 70 15.24 5.50 -12.43
CA ALA A 70 13.96 5.72 -11.77
C ALA A 70 13.52 4.54 -10.92
N VAL A 71 12.77 4.83 -9.88
CA VAL A 71 12.09 3.85 -9.03
C VAL A 71 10.59 4.14 -9.09
N ILE A 72 9.83 3.16 -9.55
CA ILE A 72 8.37 3.21 -9.46
C ILE A 72 7.97 2.79 -8.06
N VAL A 73 7.29 3.65 -7.32
CA VAL A 73 6.75 3.37 -5.99
C VAL A 73 5.24 3.23 -6.10
N PRO A 74 4.70 2.01 -6.04
CA PRO A 74 3.26 1.81 -6.06
C PRO A 74 2.63 2.33 -4.77
N LEU A 75 1.83 3.38 -4.88
CA LEU A 75 0.94 3.87 -3.83
C LEU A 75 -0.29 2.97 -3.73
N LEU A 76 -0.06 1.69 -3.44
CA LEU A 76 -1.04 0.62 -3.38
C LEU A 76 -0.86 -0.18 -2.08
N LEU A 77 -1.93 -0.76 -1.55
CA LEU A 77 -1.96 -1.36 -0.21
C LEU A 77 -1.70 -2.87 -0.18
N SER A 78 -1.50 -3.49 -1.33
CA SER A 78 -1.18 -4.91 -1.47
C SER A 78 -0.55 -5.22 -2.82
N VAL A 79 0.09 -6.39 -2.93
CA VAL A 79 0.64 -6.94 -4.17
C VAL A 79 -0.50 -7.52 -5.01
N GLY A 80 -1.31 -6.63 -5.59
CA GLY A 80 -2.37 -6.96 -6.54
C GLY A 80 -1.88 -7.12 -7.98
N TYR A 81 -2.81 -7.39 -8.90
CA TYR A 81 -2.53 -7.56 -10.33
C TYR A 81 -1.70 -6.41 -10.93
N HIS A 82 -2.08 -5.16 -10.66
CA HIS A 82 -1.40 -3.99 -11.21
C HIS A 82 0.07 -3.88 -10.80
N VAL A 83 0.40 -4.29 -9.56
CA VAL A 83 1.80 -4.33 -9.10
C VAL A 83 2.57 -5.41 -9.86
N LYS A 84 2.01 -6.61 -9.97
CA LYS A 84 2.72 -7.78 -10.53
C LYS A 84 2.86 -7.75 -12.05
N VAL A 85 1.87 -7.19 -12.74
CA VAL A 85 1.79 -7.29 -14.21
C VAL A 85 2.14 -5.95 -14.83
N ASP A 86 1.36 -4.91 -14.52
CA ASP A 86 1.45 -3.65 -15.24
C ASP A 86 2.72 -2.89 -14.85
N ILE A 87 2.90 -2.61 -13.55
CA ILE A 87 4.04 -1.84 -13.05
C ILE A 87 5.37 -2.58 -13.30
N ALA A 88 5.42 -3.87 -12.98
CA ALA A 88 6.65 -4.66 -13.16
C ALA A 88 7.07 -4.76 -14.65
N ARG A 89 6.12 -4.95 -15.56
CA ARG A 89 6.40 -4.99 -17.00
C ARG A 89 6.88 -3.63 -17.51
N THR A 90 6.23 -2.56 -17.07
CA THR A 90 6.57 -1.20 -17.48
C THR A 90 7.96 -0.80 -16.94
N ALA A 91 8.32 -1.18 -15.71
CA ALA A 91 9.69 -1.05 -15.21
C ALA A 91 10.71 -1.80 -16.08
N ALA A 92 10.42 -3.07 -16.42
CA ALA A 92 11.34 -3.90 -17.21
C ALA A 92 11.54 -3.40 -18.66
N SER A 93 10.62 -2.60 -19.19
CA SER A 93 10.74 -2.04 -20.55
C SER A 93 11.80 -0.95 -20.70
N ARG A 94 12.35 -0.41 -19.59
CA ARG A 94 13.34 0.67 -19.63
C ARG A 94 14.56 0.37 -18.73
N PRO A 95 15.77 0.21 -19.29
CA PRO A 95 17.00 0.07 -18.51
C PRO A 95 17.17 1.19 -17.47
N GLY A 96 17.60 0.83 -16.27
CA GLY A 96 17.76 1.78 -15.16
C GLY A 96 16.47 2.13 -14.41
N THR A 97 15.35 1.47 -14.73
CA THR A 97 14.09 1.60 -13.99
C THR A 97 13.80 0.32 -13.20
N VAL A 98 13.41 0.48 -11.93
CA VAL A 98 13.00 -0.64 -11.07
C VAL A 98 11.66 -0.36 -10.40
N SER A 99 10.92 -1.41 -10.06
CA SER A 99 9.72 -1.28 -9.22
C SER A 99 10.07 -1.55 -7.77
N ALA A 100 9.64 -0.66 -6.88
CA ALA A 100 9.56 -0.93 -5.45
C ALA A 100 8.42 -1.91 -5.14
N LEU A 101 8.36 -2.34 -3.87
CA LEU A 101 7.16 -3.00 -3.34
C LEU A 101 6.05 -1.97 -3.11
N PRO A 102 4.77 -2.39 -3.11
CA PRO A 102 3.67 -1.54 -2.71
C PRO A 102 3.79 -1.11 -1.24
N LEU A 103 2.96 -0.15 -0.83
CA LEU A 103 2.95 0.37 0.55
C LEU A 103 2.67 -0.74 1.56
N GLY A 104 1.71 -1.61 1.27
CA GLY A 104 1.36 -2.76 2.12
C GLY A 104 1.94 -4.08 1.62
N PRO A 105 2.15 -5.06 2.51
CA PRO A 105 1.89 -5.01 3.95
C PRO A 105 3.00 -4.27 4.71
N ASP A 106 2.62 -3.45 5.71
CA ASP A 106 3.54 -2.73 6.60
C ASP A 106 2.84 -2.56 7.98
N PRO A 107 3.49 -2.90 9.11
CA PRO A 107 2.90 -2.75 10.45
C PRO A 107 2.43 -1.32 10.77
N ARG A 108 3.06 -0.30 10.20
CA ARG A 108 2.64 1.10 10.38
C ARG A 108 1.25 1.36 9.80
N LEU A 109 0.81 0.62 8.79
CA LEU A 109 -0.55 0.72 8.26
C LEU A 109 -1.59 0.26 9.28
N ALA A 110 -1.29 -0.78 10.07
CA ALA A 110 -2.15 -1.21 11.17
C ALA A 110 -2.26 -0.14 12.27
N GLN A 111 -1.16 0.57 12.55
CA GLN A 111 -1.17 1.71 13.49
C GLN A 111 -2.04 2.86 12.98
N VAL A 112 -1.97 3.18 11.68
CA VAL A 112 -2.85 4.19 11.07
C VAL A 112 -4.31 3.73 11.12
N LEU A 113 -4.61 2.46 10.84
CA LEU A 113 -5.97 1.92 11.00
C LEU A 113 -6.47 2.04 12.45
N GLN A 114 -5.63 1.69 13.43
CA GLN A 114 -5.97 1.85 14.85
C GLN A 114 -6.26 3.32 15.19
N GLN A 115 -5.44 4.25 14.69
CA GLN A 115 -5.69 5.68 14.86
C GLN A 115 -7.06 6.08 14.27
N ARG A 116 -7.39 5.63 13.05
CA ARG A 116 -8.69 5.93 12.42
C ARG A 116 -9.88 5.35 13.18
N LEU A 117 -9.73 4.18 13.79
CA LEU A 117 -10.75 3.58 14.64
C LEU A 117 -10.98 4.41 15.91
N VAL A 118 -9.91 4.85 16.57
CA VAL A 118 -9.99 5.72 17.75
C VAL A 118 -10.63 7.06 17.41
N GLU A 119 -10.23 7.69 16.30
CA GLU A 119 -10.82 8.94 15.81
C GLU A 119 -12.33 8.80 15.51
N ALA A 120 -12.76 7.60 15.08
CA ALA A 120 -14.16 7.29 14.83
C ALA A 120 -14.94 6.89 16.12
N GLY A 121 -14.30 6.89 17.28
CA GLY A 121 -14.94 6.57 18.56
C GLY A 121 -15.18 5.08 18.80
N VAL A 122 -14.47 4.20 18.08
CA VAL A 122 -14.59 2.74 18.23
C VAL A 122 -13.92 2.30 19.54
N ALA A 123 -14.66 1.60 20.40
CA ALA A 123 -14.14 1.10 21.67
C ALA A 123 -13.13 -0.03 21.44
N ASP A 124 -12.19 -0.25 22.35
CA ASP A 124 -11.09 -1.21 22.13
C ASP A 124 -11.57 -2.67 21.98
N ASP A 125 -12.67 -3.02 22.63
CA ASP A 125 -13.31 -4.35 22.63
C ASP A 125 -14.35 -4.54 21.50
N ASP A 126 -14.66 -3.49 20.73
CA ASP A 126 -15.53 -3.60 19.56
C ASP A 126 -14.91 -4.51 18.50
N ALA A 127 -15.76 -5.27 17.81
CA ALA A 127 -15.34 -6.12 16.71
C ALA A 127 -14.99 -5.26 15.48
N VAL A 128 -13.91 -5.59 14.81
CA VAL A 128 -13.42 -4.87 13.64
C VAL A 128 -13.38 -5.78 12.41
N VAL A 129 -13.84 -5.24 11.29
CA VAL A 129 -13.57 -5.77 9.95
C VAL A 129 -12.62 -4.82 9.22
N ILE A 130 -11.44 -5.30 8.83
CA ILE A 130 -10.55 -4.57 7.92
C ILE A 130 -11.16 -4.66 6.52
N ALA A 131 -11.73 -3.55 6.05
CA ALA A 131 -12.42 -3.45 4.78
C ALA A 131 -11.42 -3.08 3.68
N ALA A 132 -10.92 -4.09 2.96
CA ALA A 132 -9.99 -3.95 1.85
C ALA A 132 -10.73 -3.99 0.50
N ALA A 133 -10.21 -3.35 -0.55
CA ALA A 133 -10.83 -3.38 -1.88
C ALA A 133 -10.95 -4.82 -2.46
N GLY A 134 -9.95 -5.66 -2.16
CA GLY A 134 -9.85 -7.05 -2.62
C GLY A 134 -9.25 -7.21 -4.02
N SER A 135 -8.83 -8.43 -4.33
CA SER A 135 -8.11 -8.78 -5.56
C SER A 135 -8.30 -10.27 -5.85
N SER A 136 -8.28 -10.66 -7.13
CA SER A 136 -8.27 -12.07 -7.52
C SER A 136 -6.90 -12.74 -7.27
N ASP A 137 -5.88 -11.95 -6.93
CA ASP A 137 -4.58 -12.44 -6.52
C ASP A 137 -4.59 -12.82 -5.03
N ALA A 138 -4.37 -14.10 -4.74
CA ALA A 138 -4.36 -14.61 -3.37
C ALA A 138 -3.32 -13.91 -2.46
N CYS A 139 -2.22 -13.40 -3.01
CA CYS A 139 -1.23 -12.70 -2.18
C CYS A 139 -1.70 -11.35 -1.67
N ALA A 140 -2.64 -10.71 -2.34
CA ALA A 140 -3.24 -9.49 -1.81
C ALA A 140 -4.05 -9.77 -0.53
N ALA A 141 -4.70 -10.94 -0.43
CA ALA A 141 -5.41 -11.34 0.79
C ALA A 141 -4.45 -11.71 1.93
N GLU A 142 -3.32 -12.35 1.62
CA GLU A 142 -2.25 -12.60 2.59
C GLU A 142 -1.62 -11.28 3.11
N ASP A 143 -1.41 -10.27 2.27
CA ASP A 143 -0.92 -8.96 2.71
C ASP A 143 -1.88 -8.31 3.71
N VAL A 144 -3.19 -8.40 3.44
CA VAL A 144 -4.23 -7.92 4.36
C VAL A 144 -4.22 -8.73 5.66
N ALA A 145 -3.95 -10.04 5.59
CA ALA A 145 -3.83 -10.88 6.79
C ALA A 145 -2.62 -10.49 7.67
N GLU A 146 -1.50 -10.08 7.08
CA GLU A 146 -0.36 -9.55 7.85
C GLU A 146 -0.72 -8.26 8.59
N VAL A 147 -1.41 -7.33 7.93
CA VAL A 147 -1.91 -6.10 8.57
C VAL A 147 -2.96 -6.41 9.63
N GLN A 148 -3.80 -7.42 9.38
CA GLN A 148 -4.80 -7.90 10.35
C GLN A 148 -4.18 -8.48 11.61
N ALA A 149 -3.11 -9.27 11.48
CA ALA A 149 -2.40 -9.83 12.63
C ALA A 149 -1.87 -8.71 13.53
N VAL A 150 -1.20 -7.71 12.95
CA VAL A 150 -0.68 -6.55 13.71
C VAL A 150 -1.82 -5.75 14.34
N LEU A 151 -2.91 -5.47 13.61
CA LEU A 151 -4.05 -4.74 14.19
C LEU A 151 -4.72 -5.53 15.32
N GLY A 152 -4.75 -6.86 15.22
CA GLY A 152 -5.27 -7.75 16.26
C GLY A 152 -4.43 -7.72 17.55
N GLU A 153 -3.13 -7.45 17.46
CA GLU A 153 -2.26 -7.27 18.64
C GLU A 153 -2.47 -5.91 19.32
N LEU A 154 -2.98 -4.91 18.60
CA LEU A 154 -3.22 -3.55 19.11
C LEU A 154 -4.56 -3.37 19.82
N ARG A 155 -5.40 -4.41 19.88
CA ARG A 155 -6.80 -4.33 20.33
C ARG A 155 -7.22 -5.55 21.13
N THR A 156 -8.20 -5.39 22.01
CA THR A 156 -8.86 -6.52 22.71
C THR A 156 -10.01 -7.13 21.90
N GLY A 157 -10.67 -6.33 21.06
CA GLY A 157 -11.74 -6.76 20.16
C GLY A 157 -11.25 -7.65 19.01
N LEU A 158 -12.14 -8.51 18.50
CA LEU A 158 -11.79 -9.41 17.38
C LEU A 158 -11.61 -8.63 16.08
N VAL A 159 -10.59 -9.00 15.30
CA VAL A 159 -10.29 -8.40 13.99
C VAL A 159 -10.36 -9.46 12.90
N ARG A 160 -11.05 -9.18 11.78
CA ARG A 160 -11.06 -10.06 10.59
C ARG A 160 -10.97 -9.24 9.30
N PRO A 161 -10.48 -9.81 8.19
CA PRO A 161 -10.56 -9.16 6.89
C PRO A 161 -11.97 -9.27 6.29
N GLY A 162 -12.32 -8.29 5.46
CA GLY A 162 -13.46 -8.33 4.56
C GLY A 162 -13.11 -7.61 3.25
N PHE A 163 -13.59 -8.12 2.13
CA PHE A 163 -13.19 -7.64 0.81
C PHE A 163 -14.34 -7.00 0.04
N GLY A 164 -14.06 -5.88 -0.65
CA GLY A 164 -15.04 -5.21 -1.50
C GLY A 164 -15.31 -5.95 -2.81
N SER A 165 -14.35 -6.74 -3.28
CA SER A 165 -14.45 -7.49 -4.53
C SER A 165 -13.41 -8.62 -4.64
N LYS A 166 -13.67 -9.60 -5.51
CA LYS A 166 -12.70 -10.60 -6.02
C LYS A 166 -11.99 -11.49 -4.99
N ALA A 167 -12.28 -11.33 -3.71
CA ALA A 167 -11.80 -12.13 -2.59
C ALA A 167 -12.94 -12.33 -1.58
N SER A 168 -12.78 -13.31 -0.69
CA SER A 168 -13.80 -13.71 0.28
C SER A 168 -13.21 -13.77 1.70
N PRO A 169 -14.00 -13.50 2.75
CA PRO A 169 -15.40 -13.08 2.70
C PRO A 169 -15.57 -11.63 2.20
N SER A 170 -16.72 -11.30 1.64
CA SER A 170 -17.08 -9.91 1.36
C SER A 170 -17.21 -9.11 2.66
N VAL A 171 -17.10 -7.78 2.60
CA VAL A 171 -17.28 -6.92 3.79
C VAL A 171 -18.63 -7.18 4.50
N PRO A 172 -19.79 -7.23 3.81
CA PRO A 172 -21.06 -7.53 4.46
C PRO A 172 -21.10 -8.92 5.10
N GLU A 173 -20.52 -9.94 4.46
CA GLU A 173 -20.43 -11.30 5.04
C GLU A 173 -19.58 -11.32 6.31
N ALA A 174 -18.45 -10.60 6.32
CA ALA A 174 -17.57 -10.50 7.48
C ALA A 174 -18.28 -9.84 8.67
N VAL A 175 -19.08 -8.78 8.42
CA VAL A 175 -19.93 -8.12 9.42
C VAL A 175 -21.02 -9.07 9.91
N ALA A 176 -21.75 -9.73 9.01
CA ALA A 176 -22.81 -10.67 9.36
C ALA A 176 -22.32 -11.81 10.27
N ALA A 177 -21.10 -12.29 10.03
CA ALA A 177 -20.48 -13.34 10.84
C ALA A 177 -20.09 -12.89 12.26
N TYR A 178 -20.08 -11.59 12.60
CA TYR A 178 -20.01 -11.15 14.01
C TYR A 178 -21.39 -11.08 14.66
N ARG A 179 -22.43 -10.80 13.86
CA ARG A 179 -23.82 -10.71 14.32
C ARG A 179 -24.51 -12.07 14.47
N SER A 180 -23.94 -13.15 13.92
CA SER A 180 -24.51 -14.50 14.02
C SER A 180 -24.24 -15.22 15.34
N GLY A 181 -23.47 -14.63 16.26
CA GLY A 181 -23.17 -15.22 17.58
C GLY A 181 -23.97 -14.59 18.72
N ASP A 182 -24.00 -15.24 19.88
CA ASP A 182 -24.83 -14.83 21.02
C ASP A 182 -24.49 -13.45 21.60
N ARG A 183 -23.22 -13.01 21.49
CA ARG A 183 -22.72 -11.76 22.08
C ARG A 183 -22.97 -10.49 21.26
N GLN A 184 -23.33 -10.63 19.98
CA GLN A 184 -23.60 -9.55 19.00
C GLN A 184 -22.90 -8.20 19.33
N PRO A 185 -21.56 -8.14 19.28
CA PRO A 185 -20.84 -6.92 19.61
C PRO A 185 -21.13 -5.81 18.60
N SER A 186 -20.83 -4.57 18.98
CA SER A 186 -20.69 -3.47 18.02
C SER A 186 -19.62 -3.83 16.99
N VAL A 187 -19.88 -3.56 15.72
CA VAL A 187 -19.01 -3.89 14.60
C VAL A 187 -18.58 -2.61 13.88
N ALA A 188 -17.27 -2.36 13.83
CA ALA A 188 -16.68 -1.27 13.07
C ALA A 188 -15.99 -1.77 11.79
N LEU A 189 -16.01 -0.94 10.74
CA LEU A 189 -15.15 -1.12 9.57
C LEU A 189 -13.92 -0.24 9.69
N ALA A 190 -12.75 -0.86 9.66
CA ALA A 190 -11.49 -0.17 9.44
C ALA A 190 -11.28 -0.05 7.93
N SER A 191 -11.44 1.16 7.39
CA SER A 191 -11.34 1.44 5.94
C SER A 191 -9.90 1.30 5.45
N TYR A 192 -9.51 0.11 5.00
CA TYR A 192 -8.19 -0.17 4.42
C TYR A 192 -8.15 0.24 2.95
N LEU A 193 -8.29 1.54 2.75
CA LEU A 193 -8.30 2.28 1.50
C LEU A 193 -7.42 3.52 1.72
N LEU A 194 -6.70 3.97 0.69
CA LEU A 194 -5.85 5.16 0.85
C LEU A 194 -6.70 6.42 1.03
N ALA A 195 -7.71 6.61 0.20
CA ALA A 195 -8.49 7.85 0.16
C ALA A 195 -9.98 7.57 -0.10
N PRO A 196 -10.86 8.58 0.08
CA PRO A 196 -12.27 8.47 -0.26
C PRO A 196 -12.50 8.18 -1.74
N GLY A 197 -13.61 7.51 -2.05
CA GLY A 197 -14.00 7.14 -3.41
C GLY A 197 -15.08 6.05 -3.39
N TYR A 198 -15.40 5.52 -4.57
CA TYR A 198 -16.51 4.57 -4.75
C TYR A 198 -16.52 3.42 -3.73
N PHE A 199 -15.37 2.74 -3.53
CA PHE A 199 -15.31 1.62 -2.58
C PHE A 199 -15.57 2.06 -1.14
N HIS A 200 -15.09 3.24 -0.74
CA HIS A 200 -15.32 3.78 0.60
C HIS A 200 -16.80 4.11 0.81
N ASP A 201 -17.45 4.73 -0.19
CA ASP A 201 -18.89 5.01 -0.15
C ASP A 201 -19.74 3.73 0.01
N GLN A 202 -19.30 2.63 -0.60
CA GLN A 202 -19.98 1.35 -0.49
C GLN A 202 -19.86 0.72 0.91
N LEU A 203 -18.83 1.05 1.70
CA LEU A 203 -18.69 0.53 3.06
C LEU A 203 -19.82 0.98 3.98
N GLY A 204 -20.37 2.18 3.78
CA GLY A 204 -21.51 2.68 4.54
C GLY A 204 -22.79 1.84 4.37
N LYS A 205 -22.84 0.95 3.37
CA LYS A 205 -23.98 0.06 3.08
C LYS A 205 -23.77 -1.36 3.60
N ALA A 206 -22.66 -1.65 4.27
CA ALA A 206 -22.28 -3.00 4.66
C ALA A 206 -22.84 -3.46 6.02
N GLY A 207 -23.65 -2.63 6.71
CA GLY A 207 -24.35 -3.01 7.94
C GLY A 207 -23.52 -3.00 9.22
N ALA A 208 -22.35 -2.35 9.19
CA ALA A 208 -21.57 -2.04 10.37
C ALA A 208 -22.12 -0.83 11.13
N ASP A 209 -21.81 -0.72 12.41
CA ASP A 209 -22.28 0.36 13.29
C ASP A 209 -21.42 1.63 13.10
N VAL A 210 -20.14 1.47 12.76
CA VAL A 210 -19.19 2.55 12.48
C VAL A 210 -18.34 2.22 11.25
N VAL A 211 -18.02 3.24 10.44
CA VAL A 211 -17.05 3.14 9.34
C VAL A 211 -15.99 4.20 9.55
N SER A 212 -14.72 3.78 9.69
CA SER A 212 -13.61 4.72 9.88
C SER A 212 -13.34 5.52 8.62
N ALA A 213 -12.67 6.66 8.76
CA ALA A 213 -12.06 7.33 7.62
C ALA A 213 -10.98 6.42 6.96
N PRO A 214 -10.67 6.64 5.66
CA PRO A 214 -9.54 6.01 4.98
C PRO A 214 -8.19 6.38 5.62
N LEU A 215 -7.10 5.79 5.14
CA LEU A 215 -5.77 6.00 5.71
C LEU A 215 -5.29 7.45 5.61
N LEU A 216 -5.60 8.14 4.52
CA LEU A 216 -5.23 9.55 4.31
C LEU A 216 -6.26 10.52 4.89
N PRO A 217 -5.82 11.71 5.36
CA PRO A 217 -4.43 12.21 5.38
C PRO A 217 -3.60 11.64 6.55
N ASN A 218 -2.40 11.11 6.29
CA ASN A 218 -1.45 10.70 7.33
C ASN A 218 0.00 10.70 6.80
N PRO A 219 0.97 11.37 7.46
CA PRO A 219 2.36 11.46 7.00
C PRO A 219 3.08 10.11 6.89
N VAL A 220 2.67 9.13 7.70
CA VAL A 220 3.23 7.76 7.69
C VAL A 220 3.15 7.12 6.29
N ILE A 221 2.17 7.49 5.48
CA ILE A 221 2.04 6.95 4.11
C ILE A 221 3.22 7.41 3.24
N ALA A 222 3.66 8.66 3.34
CA ALA A 222 4.85 9.16 2.64
C ALA A 222 6.13 8.51 3.17
N GLU A 223 6.23 8.28 4.48
CA GLU A 223 7.37 7.60 5.10
C GLU A 223 7.49 6.14 4.64
N ILE A 224 6.37 5.42 4.53
CA ILE A 224 6.34 4.07 3.96
C ILE A 224 6.80 4.11 2.51
N ALA A 225 6.27 5.03 1.70
CA ALA A 225 6.66 5.17 0.29
C ALA A 225 8.17 5.38 0.13
N LEU A 226 8.76 6.23 0.97
CA LEU A 226 10.21 6.46 1.01
C LEU A 226 11.00 5.21 1.45
N SER A 227 10.49 4.46 2.44
CA SER A 227 11.11 3.19 2.82
C SER A 227 11.15 2.21 1.64
N ARG A 228 10.04 2.11 0.88
CA ARG A 228 9.96 1.25 -0.31
C ARG A 228 10.91 1.71 -1.41
N TYR A 229 11.05 3.02 -1.59
CA TYR A 229 12.00 3.63 -2.51
C TYR A 229 13.44 3.27 -2.13
N ASP A 230 13.85 3.53 -0.88
CA ASP A 230 15.21 3.29 -0.40
C ASP A 230 15.58 1.80 -0.51
N ASP A 231 14.65 0.89 -0.18
CA ASP A 231 14.83 -0.56 -0.36
C ASP A 231 15.05 -0.94 -1.83
N ALA A 232 14.35 -0.29 -2.76
CA ALA A 232 14.50 -0.54 -4.19
C ALA A 232 15.82 0.00 -4.73
N VAL A 233 16.25 1.18 -4.28
CA VAL A 233 17.55 1.77 -4.62
C VAL A 233 18.69 0.87 -4.13
N ALA A 234 18.65 0.44 -2.87
CA ALA A 234 19.66 -0.44 -2.29
C ALA A 234 19.77 -1.77 -3.06
N ARG A 235 18.63 -2.38 -3.43
CA ARG A 235 18.59 -3.61 -4.24
C ARG A 235 19.12 -3.42 -5.66
N ALA A 236 18.92 -2.24 -6.27
CA ALA A 236 19.44 -1.95 -7.59
C ALA A 236 20.97 -1.72 -7.60
N GLN A 237 21.52 -1.24 -6.48
CA GLN A 237 22.96 -0.96 -6.32
C GLN A 237 23.76 -2.19 -5.86
N GLY A 238 23.16 -3.11 -5.10
CA GLY A 238 23.77 -4.37 -4.70
C GLY A 238 23.50 -5.49 -5.71
N SER A 239 24.56 -6.04 -6.33
CA SER A 239 24.47 -7.33 -7.05
C SER A 239 23.82 -8.38 -6.14
N SER A 240 22.72 -8.99 -6.61
CA SER A 240 21.90 -10.02 -5.95
C SER A 240 22.54 -10.66 -4.71
N LEU A 241 22.25 -10.12 -3.52
CA LEU A 241 22.46 -10.86 -2.28
C LEU A 241 21.41 -11.98 -2.25
N ASP A 242 21.85 -13.20 -1.99
CA ASP A 242 21.04 -14.41 -1.85
C ASP A 242 19.80 -14.15 -1.00
N ALA A 243 18.68 -13.88 -1.66
CA ALA A 243 17.39 -13.70 -1.01
C ALA A 243 16.97 -15.07 -0.48
N ALA A 244 16.96 -15.23 0.85
CA ALA A 244 16.40 -16.41 1.49
C ALA A 244 14.98 -16.70 0.92
N PRO A 245 14.64 -17.96 0.63
CA PRO A 245 13.38 -18.29 -0.03
C PRO A 245 12.17 -17.78 0.77
N CYS A 246 11.34 -16.99 0.10
CA CYS A 246 10.05 -16.55 0.64
C CYS A 246 9.16 -17.78 0.88
N PRO A 247 8.59 -17.95 2.08
CA PRO A 247 7.64 -19.03 2.34
C PRO A 247 6.25 -18.78 1.73
N ARG A 248 6.01 -17.59 1.11
CA ARG A 248 4.70 -17.25 0.54
C ARG A 248 4.47 -17.95 -0.80
N PRO A 249 3.26 -18.46 -1.07
CA PRO A 249 2.94 -19.23 -2.28
C PRO A 249 3.07 -18.42 -3.59
N CYS A 250 3.13 -17.08 -3.57
CA CYS A 250 3.32 -16.25 -4.77
C CYS A 250 4.78 -15.92 -5.15
N ARG A 251 5.77 -16.65 -4.62
CA ARG A 251 7.21 -16.45 -4.91
C ARG A 251 7.56 -16.36 -6.40
N ALA A 252 6.78 -16.96 -7.30
CA ALA A 252 7.13 -17.05 -8.72
C ALA A 252 7.20 -15.70 -9.48
N LEU A 253 6.71 -14.59 -8.90
CA LEU A 253 6.46 -13.34 -9.66
C LEU A 253 7.02 -12.07 -9.00
N VAL A 254 7.72 -12.18 -7.86
CA VAL A 254 8.47 -11.09 -7.20
C VAL A 254 9.85 -11.62 -6.85
N SER A 255 10.91 -10.97 -7.34
CA SER A 255 12.29 -11.47 -7.24
C SER A 255 12.84 -11.48 -5.81
N THR A 256 12.21 -10.75 -4.89
CA THR A 256 12.61 -10.65 -3.48
C THR A 256 11.38 -10.51 -2.58
N CYS A 257 11.35 -11.30 -1.52
CA CYS A 257 10.32 -11.25 -0.49
C CYS A 257 10.87 -10.43 0.67
N VAL A 258 10.34 -9.23 0.84
CA VAL A 258 10.60 -8.46 2.04
C VAL A 258 9.67 -9.01 3.11
N ARG A 259 10.21 -9.87 3.98
CA ARG A 259 9.59 -10.02 5.30
C ARG A 259 9.51 -8.62 5.87
N SER A 260 8.33 -8.18 6.26
CA SER A 260 8.17 -7.13 7.26
C SER A 260 9.17 -7.47 8.37
N GLY A 261 10.20 -6.63 8.53
CA GLY A 261 11.33 -6.92 9.41
C GLY A 261 10.77 -7.29 10.78
N SER A 262 10.89 -8.58 11.14
CA SER A 262 10.62 -9.02 12.49
C SER A 262 11.53 -8.18 13.37
N ALA A 263 10.94 -7.36 14.22
CA ALA A 263 11.66 -6.70 15.30
C ALA A 263 12.53 -7.75 15.96
N GLN A 264 13.86 -7.61 15.83
CA GLN A 264 14.77 -8.35 16.67
C GLN A 264 14.55 -7.79 18.08
N THR A 265 13.77 -8.51 18.86
CA THR A 265 13.71 -8.35 20.30
C THR A 265 15.12 -8.60 20.82
N VAL A 266 15.73 -7.57 21.41
CA VAL A 266 16.88 -7.71 22.31
C VAL A 266 16.37 -8.17 23.67
#